data_AF-A0A0C3EL71-F1
#
_entry.id   AF-A0A0C3EL71-F1
#
_cell.length_a   1.000
_cell.length_b   1.000
_cell.length_c   1.000
_cell.angle_alpha   90.00
_cell.angle_beta   90.00
_cell.angle_gamma   90.00
#
_symmetry.space_group_name_H-M   'P 1'
#
loop_
_entity.id
_entity.type
_entity.pdbx_description
1 polymer ?
#
loop_
_entity_poly.entity_id
_entity_poly.type
_entity_poly.pdbx_seq_one_letter_code
_entity_poly.pdbx_strand_id
1 'polypeptide(L)' 'MPSEETKERITKVVDVARTVLHYGWIPLIIYIGYTRSSPQPTLIKCVSFSSCKLFRY' A
#
# COMPACT_ATOMS: atom_id res chain seq x y z
N MET A 1 -11.01 34.16 -5.34
CA MET A 1 -11.73 33.15 -4.54
C MET A 1 -11.72 31.87 -5.36
N PRO A 2 -11.05 30.78 -4.92
CA PRO A 2 -11.13 29.52 -5.65
C PRO A 2 -12.60 29.14 -5.75
N SER A 3 -13.08 28.90 -6.97
CA SER A 3 -14.47 28.61 -7.24
C SER A 3 -14.90 27.35 -6.49
N GLU A 4 -16.12 27.36 -5.92
CA GLU A 4 -16.62 26.29 -5.05
C GLU A 4 -16.58 24.91 -5.73
N GLU A 5 -16.71 24.86 -7.05
CA GLU A 5 -16.51 23.67 -7.90
C GLU A 5 -15.14 22.98 -7.68
N THR A 6 -14.08 23.77 -7.43
CA THR A 6 -12.73 23.26 -7.24
C THR A 6 -12.59 22.60 -5.87
N LYS A 7 -13.20 23.19 -4.83
CA LYS A 7 -13.25 22.60 -3.49
C LYS A 7 -14.00 21.28 -3.49
N GLU A 8 -15.15 21.23 -4.14
CA GLU A 8 -15.94 20.00 -4.23
C GLU A 8 -15.17 18.86 -4.93
N ARG A 9 -14.45 19.17 -6.02
CA ARG A 9 -13.59 18.17 -6.68
C ARG A 9 -12.47 17.70 -5.78
N ILE A 10 -11.78 18.61 -5.08
CA ILE A 10 -10.69 18.24 -4.17
C ILE A 10 -11.23 17.32 -3.06
N THR A 11 -12.35 17.68 -2.43
CA THR A 11 -12.96 16.84 -1.38
C THR A 11 -13.31 15.45 -1.90
N LYS A 12 -13.89 15.34 -3.10
CA LYS A 12 -14.21 14.03 -3.70
C LYS A 12 -12.96 13.21 -4.01
N VAL A 13 -11.90 13.84 -4.52
CA VAL A 13 -10.63 13.15 -4.81
C VAL A 13 -9.98 12.64 -3.52
N VAL A 14 -10.01 13.45 -2.45
CA VAL A 14 -9.44 13.07 -1.14
C VAL A 14 -10.19 11.89 -0.52
N ASP A 15 -11.51 11.84 -0.64
CA ASP A 15 -12.33 10.73 -0.14
C ASP A 15 -11.99 9.41 -0.85
N VAL A 16 -11.88 9.45 -2.18
CA VAL A 16 -11.45 8.29 -2.98
C VAL A 16 -10.01 7.90 -2.63
N ALA A 17 -9.10 8.88 -2.50
CA ALA A 17 -7.70 8.62 -2.16
C ALA A 17 -7.56 7.93 -0.80
N ARG A 18 -8.37 8.30 0.20
CA ARG A 18 -8.39 7.65 1.52
C ARG A 18 -8.74 6.16 1.40
N THR A 19 -9.75 5.83 0.59
CA THR A 19 -10.19 4.45 0.36
C THR A 19 -9.12 3.64 -0.36
N VAL A 20 -8.53 4.21 -1.42
CA VAL A 20 -7.47 3.55 -2.20
C VAL A 20 -6.23 3.29 -1.34
N LEU A 21 -5.81 4.26 -0.53
CA LEU A 21 -4.67 4.07 0.36
C LEU A 21 -4.98 3.04 1.46
N HIS A 22 -6.18 3.07 2.04
CA HIS A 22 -6.56 2.16 3.12
C HIS A 22 -6.65 0.70 2.71
N TYR A 23 -7.08 0.40 1.49
CA TYR A 23 -7.15 -0.98 0.99
C TYR A 23 -5.98 -1.36 0.08
N GLY A 24 -5.32 -0.37 -0.54
CA GLY A 24 -4.23 -0.58 -1.48
C GLY A 24 -2.84 -0.69 -0.85
N TRP A 25 -2.65 -0.26 0.41
CA TRP A 25 -1.32 -0.29 1.03
C TRP A 25 -0.76 -1.71 1.20
N ILE A 26 -1.60 -2.71 1.52
CA ILE A 26 -1.15 -4.10 1.70
C ILE A 26 -0.66 -4.69 0.37
N PRO A 27 -1.44 -4.67 -0.74
CA PRO A 27 -0.96 -5.12 -2.05
C PRO A 27 0.32 -4.41 -2.50
N LEU A 28 0.44 -3.11 -2.25
CA LEU A 28 1.61 -2.31 -2.64
C LEU A 28 2.88 -2.80 -1.95
N ILE A 29 2.84 -3.02 -0.63
CA ILE A 29 4.00 -3.51 0.13
C ILE A 29 4.41 -4.91 -0.34
N ILE A 30 3.45 -5.79 -0.56
CA ILE A 30 3.72 -7.16 -1.05
C ILE A 30 4.37 -7.12 -2.44
N TYR A 31 3.87 -6.27 -3.34
CA TYR A 31 4.42 -6.12 -4.69
C TYR A 31 5.88 -5.64 -4.68
N ILE A 32 6.20 -4.64 -3.86
CA ILE A 32 7.57 -4.14 -3.71
C ILE A 32 8.48 -5.23 -3.13
N GLY A 33 8.03 -5.98 -2.12
CA GLY A 33 8.78 -7.10 -1.55
C GLY A 33 9.03 -8.23 -2.56
N TYR A 34 8.04 -8.52 -3.41
CA TYR A 34 8.13 -9.55 -4.44
C TYR A 34 9.12 -9.18 -5.55
N THR A 35 9.04 -7.95 -6.07
CA THR A 35 9.88 -7.49 -7.19
C THR A 35 11.36 -7.31 -6.84
N ARG A 36 11.69 -7.14 -5.56
CA ARG A 36 13.08 -6.91 -5.09
C ARG A 36 13.79 -8.18 -4.61
N SER A 37 13.09 -9.32 -4.59
CA SER A 37 13.60 -10.59 -4.09
C SER A 37 14.02 -11.51 -5.24
N SER A 38 15.26 -11.99 -5.22
CA SER A 38 15.79 -12.99 -6.16
C SER A 38 16.30 -14.18 -5.33
N PRO A 39 15.73 -15.40 -5.44
CA PRO A 39 14.63 -15.86 -6.30
C PRO A 39 13.24 -15.36 -5.86
N GLN A 40 12.28 -15.31 -6.79
CA GLN A 40 10.93 -14.80 -6.55
C GLN A 40 10.19 -15.67 -5.50
N PRO A 41 9.89 -15.11 -4.31
CA PRO A 41 9.29 -15.89 -3.23
C PRO A 41 7.82 -16.19 -3.53
N THR A 42 7.35 -17.38 -3.14
CA THR A 42 5.91 -17.69 -3.12
C THR A 42 5.21 -16.81 -2.09
N LEU A 43 3.97 -16.36 -2.36
CA LEU A 43 3.24 -15.41 -1.49
C LEU A 43 3.19 -15.84 -0.01
N ILE A 44 3.16 -17.16 0.25
CA ILE A 44 3.15 -17.78 1.59
C ILE A 44 4.49 -17.55 2.33
N LYS A 45 5.62 -17.53 1.64
CA LYS A 45 6.94 -17.30 2.24
C LYS A 45 7.15 -15.83 2.66
N CYS A 46 6.58 -14.87 1.96
CA CYS A 46 6.70 -13.45 2.31
C CYS A 46 6.06 -13.13 3.68
N VAL A 47 4.87 -13.69 3.96
CA VAL A 47 4.19 -13.51 5.24
C VAL A 47 4.99 -14.12 6.38
N SER A 48 5.60 -15.29 6.15
CA SER A 48 6.45 -15.97 7.14
C SER A 48 7.81 -15.27 7.36
N PHE A 49 8.41 -14.71 6.32
CA PHE A 49 9.73 -14.05 6.40
C PHE A 49 9.69 -12.72 7.17
N SER A 50 8.62 -11.93 7.01
CA SER A 50 8.50 -10.64 7.71
C SER A 50 8.32 -10.81 9.22
N SER A 51 7.66 -11.89 9.67
CA SER A 51 7.53 -12.20 11.10
C SER A 51 8.78 -12.87 11.69
N CYS A 52 9.57 -13.58 10.88
CA CYS A 52 10.71 -14.35 11.38
C CYS A 52 11.98 -13.50 11.60
N LYS A 53 12.07 -12.31 10.99
CA LYS A 53 13.24 -11.42 11.13
C LYS A 53 13.09 -10.32 12.20
N LEU A 54 11.87 -10.05 12.68
CA LEU A 54 11.62 -9.01 13.69
C LEU A 54 11.69 -9.53 15.14
N PHE A 55 11.58 -10.84 15.37
CA PHE A 55 11.70 -11.46 16.71
C PHE A 55 13.15 -11.91 17.03
N ARG A 56 14.13 -11.56 16.19
CA ARG A 56 15.55 -11.93 16.38
C ARG A 56 16.46 -10.71 16.27
N TYR A 57 16.03 -9.62 16.89
CA TYR A 57 16.87 -8.49 17.27
C TYR A 57 16.49 -8.05 18.69
#